data_AF-D8EYC7-F1
#
_entry.id   AF-D8EYC7-F1
#
_cell.length_a   1.000
_cell.length_b   1.000
_cell.length_c   1.000
_cell.angle_alpha   90.00
_cell.angle_beta   90.00
_cell.angle_gamma   90.00
#
_symmetry.space_group_name_H-M   'P 1'
#
loop_
_entity.id
_entity.type
_entity.pdbx_description
1 polymer ?
#
loop_
_entity_poly.entity_id
_entity_poly.type
_entity_poly.pdbx_seq_one_letter_code
_entity_poly.pdbx_strand_id
1 'polypeptide(L)'
;MAKRNKPYKKHIYWLNANQVSALKKNLETRHIKLKYAKGIVCTPMDRINKIAVVTPDVWSETCRRQGSWYRTSDKNGLYLVISSFELADFETDRAAVITQSDFILPEPAPLNEKQLLFESPQLQERMPPEWGQVEDTEKRIYLRWAKRLGSAERDYDQLHKTHTANHANFIEPEFFIETMDGIIPYSIDRSAHLCSCCVELFQVLGSQFKKKLVAPCPGAVIFARLKPDRYLLVESA
;
A
#
# COMPACT_ATOMS: atom_id res chain seq x y z
N MET A 1 28.55 14.87 14.25
CA MET A 1 27.65 13.85 14.87
C MET A 1 26.64 13.39 13.82
N ALA A 2 26.74 12.15 13.34
CA ALA A 2 25.73 11.60 12.42
C ALA A 2 24.40 11.51 13.16
N LYS A 3 23.34 12.18 12.66
CA LYS A 3 21.97 11.99 13.16
C LYS A 3 21.67 10.49 13.10
N ARG A 4 21.53 9.81 14.26
CA ARG A 4 20.95 8.46 14.31
C ARG A 4 19.62 8.54 13.54
N ASN A 5 19.57 7.88 12.39
CA ASN A 5 18.34 7.81 11.61
C ASN A 5 17.29 7.15 12.51
N LYS A 6 16.25 7.90 12.88
CA LYS A 6 15.12 7.32 13.62
C LYS A 6 14.59 6.11 12.82
N PRO A 7 14.17 5.04 13.50
CA PRO A 7 13.51 3.91 12.86
C PRO A 7 12.35 4.41 12.00
N TYR A 8 12.15 3.79 10.83
CA TYR A 8 11.04 4.13 9.96
C TYR A 8 9.72 3.74 10.64
N LYS A 9 8.87 4.73 10.93
CA LYS A 9 7.54 4.55 11.50
C LYS A 9 6.57 5.54 10.85
N LYS A 10 5.41 5.07 10.43
CA LYS A 10 4.28 5.87 9.95
C LYS A 10 3.01 5.42 10.65
N HIS A 11 2.13 6.37 10.93
CA HIS A 11 0.80 6.17 11.49
C HIS A 11 -0.22 6.53 10.42
N ILE A 12 -1.20 5.67 10.23
CA ILE A 12 -2.21 5.76 9.19
C ILE A 12 -3.55 6.04 9.84
N TYR A 13 -4.28 7.02 9.32
CA TYR A 13 -5.62 7.39 9.76
C TYR A 13 -6.51 7.58 8.54
N TRP A 14 -7.78 7.22 8.69
CA TRP A 14 -8.81 7.49 7.69
C TRP A 14 -9.82 8.48 8.28
N LEU A 15 -9.81 9.71 7.76
CA LEU A 15 -10.57 10.83 8.32
C LEU A 15 -11.57 11.37 7.30
N ASN A 16 -12.72 11.87 7.75
CA ASN A 16 -13.60 12.66 6.89
C ASN A 16 -13.08 14.11 6.71
N ALA A 17 -13.71 14.87 5.81
CA ALA A 17 -13.28 16.23 5.48
C ALA A 17 -13.30 17.19 6.69
N ASN A 18 -14.26 17.03 7.61
CA ASN A 18 -14.37 17.85 8.81
C ASN A 18 -13.23 17.53 9.79
N GLN A 19 -12.93 16.25 9.99
CA GLN A 19 -11.79 15.79 10.79
C GLN A 19 -10.45 16.28 10.21
N VAL A 20 -10.24 16.23 8.90
CA VAL A 20 -9.03 16.79 8.27
C VAL A 20 -8.93 18.30 8.48
N SER A 21 -10.05 19.02 8.41
CA SER A 21 -10.07 20.46 8.68
C SER A 21 -9.73 20.78 10.14
N ALA A 22 -10.23 19.98 11.08
CA ALA A 22 -9.87 20.09 12.50
C ALA A 22 -8.38 19.76 12.74
N LEU A 23 -7.89 18.67 12.14
CA LEU A 23 -6.47 18.28 12.18
C LEU A 23 -5.58 19.41 11.66
N LYS A 24 -5.92 20.02 10.53
CA LYS A 24 -5.16 21.14 9.96
C LYS A 24 -5.04 22.30 10.96
N LYS A 25 -6.15 22.72 11.57
CA LYS A 25 -6.16 23.80 12.58
C LYS A 25 -5.29 23.44 13.79
N ASN A 26 -5.38 22.21 14.29
CA ASN A 26 -4.56 21.74 15.42
C ASN A 26 -3.06 21.72 15.09
N LEU A 27 -2.69 21.28 13.88
CA LEU A 27 -1.29 21.28 13.46
C LEU A 27 -0.74 22.70 13.28
N GLU A 28 -1.57 23.63 12.82
CA GLU A 28 -1.20 25.05 12.67
C GLU A 28 -0.85 25.71 14.02
N THR A 29 -1.58 25.41 15.11
CA THR A 29 -1.23 25.92 16.45
C THR A 29 0.10 25.38 16.96
N ARG A 30 0.55 24.25 16.42
CA ARG A 30 1.85 23.62 16.71
C ARG A 30 2.93 23.96 15.68
N HIS A 31 2.65 24.88 14.75
CA HIS A 31 3.52 25.26 13.63
C HIS A 31 3.95 24.07 12.74
N ILE A 32 3.10 23.04 12.63
CA ILE A 32 3.31 21.89 11.76
C ILE A 32 2.47 22.09 10.48
N LYS A 33 3.14 22.18 9.33
CA LYS A 33 2.47 22.28 8.04
C LYS A 33 1.94 20.92 7.59
N LEU A 34 0.62 20.81 7.43
CA LEU A 34 -0.02 19.68 6.76
C LEU A 34 0.19 19.76 5.24
N LYS A 35 0.81 18.73 4.66
CA LYS A 35 1.00 18.62 3.21
C LYS A 35 -0.14 17.83 2.56
N TYR A 36 -0.31 18.01 1.26
CA TYR A 36 -1.24 17.24 0.45
C TYR A 36 -0.46 16.51 -0.64
N ALA A 37 -0.73 15.21 -0.80
CA ALA A 37 -0.25 14.44 -1.93
C ALA A 37 -0.90 14.95 -3.22
N LYS A 38 -0.19 14.85 -4.34
CA LYS A 38 -0.67 15.23 -5.67
C LYS A 38 -0.34 14.10 -6.64
N GLY A 39 -1.31 13.61 -7.40
CA GLY A 39 -1.08 12.59 -8.42
C GLY A 39 -0.82 11.17 -7.92
N ILE A 40 -0.15 11.02 -6.77
CA ILE A 40 0.46 9.75 -6.37
C ILE A 40 0.23 9.49 -4.88
N VAL A 41 -0.54 8.43 -4.61
CA VAL A 41 -0.98 8.01 -3.28
C VAL A 41 0.19 7.67 -2.34
N CYS A 42 1.26 7.03 -2.83
CA CYS A 42 2.35 6.55 -1.97
C CYS A 42 3.29 7.64 -1.46
N THR A 43 3.30 8.85 -2.06
CA THR A 43 4.29 9.89 -1.76
C THR A 43 4.41 10.30 -0.27
N PRO A 44 3.36 10.28 0.57
CA PRO A 44 3.51 10.55 2.00
C PRO A 44 4.33 9.51 2.79
N MET A 45 4.52 8.31 2.24
CA MET A 45 5.36 7.27 2.86
C MET A 45 6.84 7.65 2.87
N ASP A 46 7.24 8.61 2.05
CA ASP A 46 8.59 9.12 2.05
C ASP A 46 9.01 9.65 3.43
N ARG A 47 10.24 9.36 3.84
CA ARG A 47 10.84 9.82 5.10
C ARG A 47 10.88 11.34 5.23
N ILE A 48 10.93 12.08 4.13
CA ILE A 48 10.91 13.56 4.19
C ILE A 48 9.55 14.13 4.61
N ASN A 49 8.48 13.35 4.45
CA ASN A 49 7.14 13.78 4.77
C ASN A 49 6.83 13.47 6.22
N LYS A 50 6.79 14.50 7.07
CA LYS A 50 6.41 14.33 8.48
C LYS A 50 4.94 13.99 8.62
N ILE A 51 4.07 14.68 7.89
CA ILE A 51 2.64 14.43 7.84
C ILE A 51 2.09 14.91 6.49
N ALA A 52 1.23 14.12 5.86
CA ALA A 52 0.49 14.53 4.68
C ALA A 52 -0.86 13.82 4.57
N VAL A 53 -1.75 14.43 3.78
CA VAL A 53 -3.07 13.92 3.44
C VAL A 53 -3.07 13.48 1.98
N VAL A 54 -3.70 12.34 1.70
CA VAL A 54 -4.11 11.93 0.35
C VAL A 54 -5.62 12.13 0.27
N THR A 55 -6.06 12.98 -0.65
CA THR A 55 -7.47 13.26 -0.87
C THR A 55 -8.11 12.16 -1.73
N PRO A 56 -9.45 11.97 -1.68
CA PRO A 56 -10.13 10.93 -2.45
C PRO A 56 -9.82 10.93 -3.96
N ASP A 57 -9.69 12.11 -4.57
CA ASP A 57 -9.41 12.31 -6.00
C ASP A 57 -8.05 11.75 -6.45
N VAL A 58 -7.04 11.76 -5.56
CA VAL A 58 -5.70 11.24 -5.89
C VAL A 58 -5.71 9.73 -6.21
N TRP A 59 -6.68 8.98 -5.68
CA TRP A 59 -6.88 7.57 -6.00
C TRP A 59 -7.36 7.33 -7.44
N SER A 60 -7.76 8.38 -8.15
CA SER A 60 -8.18 8.34 -9.56
C SER A 60 -7.13 8.93 -10.51
N GLU A 61 -5.93 9.26 -10.02
CA GLU A 61 -4.84 9.85 -10.81
C GLU A 61 -3.82 8.78 -11.30
N THR A 62 -2.54 8.85 -10.89
CA THR A 62 -1.45 8.04 -11.49
C THR A 62 -1.69 6.53 -11.39
N CYS A 63 -2.26 6.08 -10.26
CA CYS A 63 -2.60 4.68 -10.03
C CYS A 63 -4.13 4.47 -10.08
N ARG A 64 -4.81 5.08 -11.06
CA ARG A 64 -6.28 5.11 -11.17
C ARG A 64 -6.92 3.74 -11.09
N ARG A 65 -6.43 2.79 -11.90
CA ARG A 65 -6.98 1.42 -11.96
C ARG A 65 -6.86 0.74 -10.62
N GLN A 66 -5.74 0.92 -9.95
CA GLN A 66 -5.50 0.34 -8.64
C GLN A 66 -6.32 1.03 -7.55
N GLY A 67 -6.59 2.32 -7.68
CA GLY A 67 -7.49 3.04 -6.78
C GLY A 67 -8.97 2.61 -6.90
N SER A 68 -9.32 1.75 -7.86
CA SER A 68 -10.66 1.13 -7.89
C SER A 68 -10.94 0.30 -6.64
N TRP A 69 -9.92 -0.34 -6.05
CA TRP A 69 -10.02 -1.03 -4.76
C TRP A 69 -10.41 -0.08 -3.63
N TYR A 70 -9.86 1.14 -3.62
CA TYR A 70 -10.27 2.17 -2.68
C TYR A 70 -11.71 2.64 -2.94
N ARG A 71 -12.08 2.92 -4.20
CA ARG A 71 -13.42 3.40 -4.58
C ARG A 71 -14.55 2.41 -4.26
N THR A 72 -14.24 1.12 -4.17
CA THR A 72 -15.19 0.05 -3.83
C THR A 72 -15.11 -0.40 -2.36
N SER A 73 -14.18 0.16 -1.59
CA SER A 73 -14.02 -0.16 -0.16
C SER A 73 -14.90 0.72 0.74
N ASP A 74 -14.96 0.35 2.02
CA ASP A 74 -15.52 1.16 3.10
C ASP A 74 -14.76 2.48 3.34
N LYS A 75 -13.58 2.66 2.75
CA LYS A 75 -12.78 3.89 2.84
C LYS A 75 -13.16 4.92 1.77
N ASN A 76 -14.01 4.59 0.81
CA ASN A 76 -14.37 5.50 -0.27
C ASN A 76 -14.92 6.83 0.28
N GLY A 77 -14.38 7.94 -0.23
CA GLY A 77 -14.69 9.30 0.22
C GLY A 77 -13.90 9.78 1.44
N LEU A 78 -13.17 8.91 2.14
CA LEU A 78 -12.31 9.29 3.27
C LEU A 78 -10.95 9.79 2.80
N TYR A 79 -10.35 10.63 3.62
CA TYR A 79 -9.02 11.18 3.43
C TYR A 79 -8.03 10.31 4.20
N LEU A 80 -6.98 9.89 3.52
CA LEU A 80 -5.90 9.13 4.12
C LEU A 80 -4.88 10.11 4.72
N VAL A 81 -4.67 10.06 6.03
CA VAL A 81 -3.62 10.82 6.71
C VAL A 81 -2.48 9.89 7.07
N ILE A 82 -1.27 10.28 6.66
CA ILE A 82 -0.03 9.55 6.94
C ILE A 82 0.88 10.46 7.75
N SER A 83 1.17 10.07 8.99
CA SER A 83 1.96 10.84 9.94
C SER A 83 3.17 10.07 10.44
N SER A 84 4.27 10.75 10.74
CA SER A 84 5.47 10.14 11.35
C SER A 84 5.45 10.21 12.88
N PHE A 85 4.33 10.64 13.45
CA PHE A 85 4.06 10.75 14.87
C PHE A 85 2.55 10.53 15.14
N GLU A 86 2.20 10.22 16.37
CA GLU A 86 0.82 9.96 16.78
C GLU A 86 -0.01 11.26 16.82
N LEU A 87 -1.28 11.14 16.44
CA LEU A 87 -2.25 12.24 16.46
C LEU A 87 -3.17 12.03 17.67
N ALA A 88 -2.82 12.65 18.80
CA ALA A 88 -3.50 12.42 20.09
C ALA A 88 -5.03 12.59 20.02
N ASP A 89 -5.51 13.61 19.31
CA ASP A 89 -6.95 13.88 19.17
C ASP A 89 -7.68 12.92 18.19
N PHE A 90 -6.95 11.99 17.57
CA PHE A 90 -7.44 11.07 16.54
C PHE A 90 -6.98 9.62 16.81
N GLU A 91 -6.69 9.27 18.07
CA GLU A 91 -6.20 7.94 18.45
C GLU A 91 -7.17 6.82 18.04
N THR A 92 -8.48 7.07 18.20
CA THR A 92 -9.55 6.13 17.80
C THR A 92 -9.72 5.99 16.30
N ASP A 93 -9.26 6.98 15.52
CA ASP A 93 -9.30 6.96 14.05
C ASP A 93 -8.03 6.35 13.43
N ARG A 94 -7.05 5.94 14.26
CA ARG A 94 -5.83 5.30 13.78
C ARG A 94 -6.20 3.95 13.18
N ALA A 95 -5.87 3.75 11.93
CA ALA A 95 -6.10 2.48 11.24
C ALA A 95 -4.94 1.50 11.42
N ALA A 96 -3.70 2.01 11.40
CA ALA A 96 -2.51 1.17 11.49
C ALA A 96 -1.24 1.95 11.85
N VAL A 97 -0.23 1.20 12.27
CA VAL A 97 1.16 1.63 12.34
C VAL A 97 1.99 0.82 11.34
N ILE A 98 2.78 1.51 10.53
CA ILE A 98 3.68 0.91 9.55
C ILE A 98 5.12 1.09 10.00
N THR A 99 5.87 0.01 10.09
CA THR A 99 7.30 0.00 10.42
C THR A 99 8.11 -0.79 9.40
N GLN A 100 9.44 -0.66 9.43
CA GLN A 100 10.31 -1.53 8.63
C GLN A 100 10.42 -2.90 9.28
N SER A 101 10.33 -3.95 8.47
CA SER A 101 10.54 -5.34 8.89
C SER A 101 11.89 -5.87 8.42
N ASP A 102 12.45 -6.82 9.16
CA ASP A 102 13.59 -7.64 8.74
C ASP A 102 13.16 -8.94 8.05
N PHE A 103 11.86 -9.14 7.84
CA PHE A 103 11.36 -10.24 7.03
C PHE A 103 11.99 -10.24 5.63
N ILE A 104 12.46 -11.41 5.23
CA ILE A 104 13.01 -11.70 3.91
C ILE A 104 12.05 -12.69 3.27
N LEU A 105 11.58 -12.38 2.07
CA LEU A 105 10.78 -13.30 1.28
C LEU A 105 11.62 -14.57 1.04
N PRO A 106 11.17 -15.75 1.51
CA PRO A 106 11.94 -16.99 1.33
C PRO A 106 12.15 -17.28 -0.16
N GLU A 107 11.05 -17.26 -0.91
CA GLU A 107 11.02 -17.36 -2.36
C GLU A 107 9.78 -16.66 -2.92
N PRO A 108 9.83 -16.11 -4.14
CA PRO A 108 8.65 -15.65 -4.84
C PRO A 108 7.67 -16.80 -5.10
N ALA A 109 6.37 -16.52 -4.97
CA ALA A 109 5.33 -17.48 -5.27
C ALA A 109 5.50 -18.04 -6.71
N PRO A 110 5.44 -19.37 -6.88
CA PRO A 110 5.55 -19.98 -8.19
C PRO A 110 4.31 -19.68 -9.04
N LEU A 111 4.45 -19.82 -10.37
CA LEU A 111 3.42 -19.39 -11.31
C LEU A 111 2.09 -20.15 -11.15
N ASN A 112 2.16 -21.44 -10.82
CA ASN A 112 0.98 -22.28 -10.55
C ASN A 112 0.21 -21.78 -9.32
N GLU A 113 0.89 -21.42 -8.24
CA GLU A 113 0.22 -20.91 -7.01
C GLU A 113 -0.34 -19.50 -7.23
N LYS A 114 0.36 -18.66 -8.02
CA LYS A 114 -0.20 -17.38 -8.49
C LYS A 114 -1.45 -17.57 -9.34
N GLN A 115 -1.51 -18.62 -10.16
CA GLN A 115 -2.70 -18.94 -10.96
C GLN A 115 -3.88 -19.30 -10.04
N LEU A 116 -3.67 -20.14 -9.03
CA LEU A 116 -4.71 -20.50 -8.06
C LEU A 116 -5.28 -19.28 -7.34
N LEU A 117 -4.40 -18.38 -6.87
CA LEU A 117 -4.82 -17.12 -6.26
C LEU A 117 -5.56 -16.20 -7.24
N PHE A 118 -5.16 -16.16 -8.50
CA PHE A 118 -5.82 -15.38 -9.55
C PHE A 118 -7.23 -15.90 -9.86
N GLU A 119 -7.44 -17.20 -9.74
CA GLU A 119 -8.72 -17.88 -10.01
C GLU A 119 -9.62 -18.00 -8.77
N SER A 120 -9.17 -17.53 -7.60
CA SER A 120 -9.94 -17.60 -6.34
C SER A 120 -11.33 -16.96 -6.50
N PRO A 121 -12.42 -17.67 -6.14
CA PRO A 121 -13.77 -17.11 -6.16
C PRO A 121 -13.91 -15.84 -5.28
N GLN A 122 -13.24 -15.82 -4.13
CA GLN A 122 -13.25 -14.74 -3.15
C GLN A 122 -12.59 -13.49 -3.72
N LEU A 123 -11.54 -13.66 -4.52
CA LEU A 123 -10.97 -12.57 -5.30
C LEU A 123 -12.01 -12.06 -6.31
N GLN A 124 -12.59 -12.94 -7.13
CA GLN A 124 -13.52 -12.53 -8.20
C GLN A 124 -14.73 -11.76 -7.66
N GLU A 125 -15.28 -12.17 -6.51
CA GLU A 125 -16.39 -11.48 -5.85
C GLU A 125 -16.03 -10.06 -5.41
N ARG A 126 -14.80 -9.87 -4.91
CA ARG A 126 -14.33 -8.58 -4.37
C ARG A 126 -13.65 -7.69 -5.40
N MET A 127 -13.24 -8.24 -6.53
CA MET A 127 -12.42 -7.55 -7.51
C MET A 127 -13.22 -6.44 -8.20
N PRO A 128 -12.76 -5.17 -8.15
CA PRO A 128 -13.45 -4.08 -8.82
C PRO A 128 -13.47 -4.32 -10.33
N PRO A 129 -14.59 -4.02 -11.03
CA PRO A 129 -14.66 -4.18 -12.49
C PRO A 129 -13.56 -3.43 -13.25
N GLU A 130 -13.20 -2.22 -12.78
CA GLU A 130 -12.12 -1.43 -13.37
C GLU A 130 -10.75 -2.11 -13.26
N TRP A 131 -10.52 -3.00 -12.28
CA TRP A 131 -9.21 -3.64 -12.07
C TRP A 131 -8.76 -4.47 -13.28
N GLY A 132 -9.70 -5.16 -13.94
CA GLY A 132 -9.44 -5.96 -15.14
C GLY A 132 -9.30 -5.15 -16.42
N GLN A 133 -9.58 -3.84 -16.39
CA GLN A 133 -9.55 -2.95 -17.56
C GLN A 133 -8.19 -2.25 -17.62
N VAL A 134 -7.25 -2.80 -18.37
CA VAL A 134 -5.90 -2.24 -18.49
C VAL A 134 -5.65 -1.66 -19.87
N GLU A 135 -5.40 -0.34 -19.91
CA GLU A 135 -5.00 0.36 -21.14
C GLU A 135 -3.55 0.04 -21.54
N ASP A 136 -3.26 0.00 -22.85
CA ASP A 136 -1.91 -0.30 -23.35
C ASP A 136 -0.84 0.71 -22.90
N THR A 137 -1.24 1.96 -22.69
CA THR A 137 -0.39 3.01 -22.09
C THR A 137 0.06 2.61 -20.69
N GLU A 138 -0.87 2.14 -19.85
CA GLU A 138 -0.61 1.63 -18.51
C GLU A 138 0.29 0.39 -18.57
N LYS A 139 0.01 -0.57 -19.46
CA LYS A 139 0.84 -1.78 -19.64
C LYS A 139 2.32 -1.42 -19.86
N ARG A 140 2.58 -0.48 -20.77
CA ARG A 140 3.95 0.00 -21.07
C ARG A 140 4.61 0.70 -19.89
N ILE A 141 3.85 1.45 -19.09
CA ILE A 141 4.37 2.14 -17.90
C ILE A 141 4.82 1.12 -16.85
N TYR A 142 3.98 0.12 -16.55
CA TYR A 142 4.31 -0.89 -15.53
C TYR A 142 5.47 -1.78 -15.95
N LEU A 143 5.53 -2.21 -17.21
CA LEU A 143 6.69 -2.94 -17.74
C LEU A 143 7.98 -2.12 -17.62
N ARG A 144 7.92 -0.81 -17.93
CA ARG A 144 9.08 0.09 -17.78
C ARG A 144 9.51 0.22 -16.32
N TRP A 145 8.56 0.33 -15.39
CA TRP A 145 8.86 0.43 -13.96
C TRP A 145 9.43 -0.88 -13.41
N ALA A 146 8.87 -2.03 -13.80
CA ALA A 146 9.40 -3.36 -13.47
C ALA A 146 10.84 -3.52 -13.98
N LYS A 147 11.10 -3.18 -15.25
CA LYS A 147 12.45 -3.19 -15.84
C LYS A 147 13.42 -2.28 -15.09
N ARG A 148 12.99 -1.09 -14.66
CA ARG A 148 13.81 -0.17 -13.85
C ARG A 148 14.25 -0.78 -12.51
N LEU A 149 13.48 -1.73 -11.99
CA LEU A 149 13.80 -2.49 -10.78
C LEU A 149 14.44 -3.86 -11.07
N GLY A 150 14.89 -4.11 -12.30
CA GLY A 150 15.63 -5.31 -12.67
C GLY A 150 14.75 -6.53 -12.94
N SER A 151 13.49 -6.35 -13.33
CA SER A 151 12.69 -7.43 -13.92
C SER A 151 13.08 -7.65 -15.38
N ALA A 152 13.10 -8.93 -15.80
CA ALA A 152 13.24 -9.33 -17.19
C ALA A 152 11.88 -9.56 -17.89
N GLU A 153 10.77 -9.44 -17.16
CA GLU A 153 9.42 -9.65 -17.68
C GLU A 153 9.11 -8.64 -18.79
N ARG A 154 8.54 -9.14 -19.88
CA ARG A 154 8.13 -8.37 -21.06
C ARG A 154 6.64 -8.48 -21.35
N ASP A 155 6.01 -9.50 -20.78
CA ASP A 155 4.58 -9.74 -20.87
C ASP A 155 3.87 -9.07 -19.68
N TYR A 156 3.06 -8.07 -19.99
CA TYR A 156 2.29 -7.39 -18.96
C TYR A 156 1.26 -8.32 -18.33
N ASP A 157 0.74 -9.32 -19.05
CA ASP A 157 -0.30 -10.19 -18.52
C ASP A 157 0.26 -11.10 -17.40
N GLN A 158 1.55 -11.47 -17.48
CA GLN A 158 2.25 -12.13 -16.36
C GLN A 158 2.44 -11.20 -15.15
N LEU A 159 2.80 -9.93 -15.39
CA LEU A 159 2.85 -8.94 -14.31
C LEU A 159 1.47 -8.75 -13.68
N HIS A 160 0.42 -8.59 -14.49
CA HIS A 160 -0.94 -8.40 -14.02
C HIS A 160 -1.43 -9.61 -13.21
N LYS A 161 -1.13 -10.83 -13.65
CA LYS A 161 -1.40 -12.04 -12.87
C LYS A 161 -0.72 -11.97 -11.50
N THR A 162 0.56 -11.61 -11.44
CA THR A 162 1.29 -11.45 -10.18
C THR A 162 0.70 -10.35 -9.31
N HIS A 163 0.34 -9.20 -9.89
CA HIS A 163 -0.32 -8.10 -9.19
C HIS A 163 -1.61 -8.55 -8.51
N THR A 164 -2.46 -9.23 -9.27
CA THR A 164 -3.77 -9.70 -8.83
C THR A 164 -3.65 -10.82 -7.80
N ALA A 165 -2.77 -11.79 -8.02
CA ALA A 165 -2.49 -12.87 -7.06
C ALA A 165 -1.97 -12.31 -5.73
N ASN A 166 -1.12 -11.28 -5.76
CA ASN A 166 -0.67 -10.61 -4.53
C ASN A 166 -1.86 -10.00 -3.77
N HIS A 167 -2.77 -9.30 -4.45
CA HIS A 167 -3.97 -8.74 -3.80
C HIS A 167 -4.88 -9.84 -3.23
N ALA A 168 -5.05 -10.94 -3.97
CA ALA A 168 -5.80 -12.11 -3.51
C ALA A 168 -5.23 -12.69 -2.21
N ASN A 169 -3.91 -12.75 -2.07
CA ASN A 169 -3.27 -13.22 -0.83
C ASN A 169 -3.55 -12.34 0.40
N PHE A 170 -4.00 -11.08 0.21
CA PHE A 170 -4.47 -10.22 1.30
C PHE A 170 -6.00 -10.22 1.47
N ILE A 171 -6.72 -11.01 0.66
CA ILE A 171 -8.15 -11.30 0.80
C ILE A 171 -8.29 -12.66 1.49
N GLU A 172 -7.71 -13.69 0.89
CA GLU A 172 -7.70 -15.09 1.33
C GLU A 172 -6.26 -15.61 1.22
N PRO A 173 -5.49 -15.63 2.32
CA PRO A 173 -4.06 -15.92 2.26
C PRO A 173 -3.74 -17.40 2.08
N GLU A 174 -2.88 -17.69 1.11
CA GLU A 174 -2.16 -18.96 0.95
C GLU A 174 -0.69 -18.83 1.38
N PHE A 175 -0.15 -17.61 1.30
CA PHE A 175 1.21 -17.26 1.71
C PHE A 175 1.19 -16.41 2.97
N PHE A 176 1.49 -17.03 4.10
CA PHE A 176 1.49 -16.39 5.41
C PHE A 176 2.50 -17.01 6.37
N ILE A 177 2.77 -16.28 7.46
CA ILE A 177 3.51 -16.80 8.61
C ILE A 177 2.48 -17.16 9.68
N GLU A 178 2.56 -18.37 10.22
CA GLU A 178 1.79 -18.77 11.40
C GLU A 178 2.42 -18.19 12.67
N THR A 179 1.57 -17.64 13.53
CA THR A 179 1.96 -17.13 14.84
C THR A 179 0.93 -17.54 15.88
N MET A 180 1.24 -17.39 17.17
CA MET A 180 0.27 -17.63 18.24
C MET A 180 -0.97 -16.75 18.14
N ASP A 181 -0.86 -15.56 17.53
CA ASP A 181 -1.92 -14.57 17.39
C ASP A 181 -2.72 -14.73 16.07
N GLY A 182 -2.48 -15.82 15.31
CA GLY A 182 -3.05 -16.07 14.00
C GLY A 182 -2.02 -15.94 12.87
N ILE A 183 -2.49 -15.64 11.67
CA ILE A 183 -1.64 -15.59 10.47
C ILE A 183 -1.18 -14.16 10.14
N ILE A 184 0.00 -14.05 9.54
CA ILE A 184 0.55 -12.80 8.99
C ILE A 184 0.74 -13.00 7.48
N PRO A 185 -0.21 -12.56 6.64
CA PRO A 185 -0.03 -12.66 5.20
C PRO A 185 1.05 -11.68 4.74
N TYR A 186 1.73 -12.06 3.66
CA TYR A 186 2.82 -11.27 3.10
C TYR A 186 2.73 -11.11 1.58
N SER A 187 3.36 -10.06 1.05
CA SER A 187 3.47 -9.88 -0.40
C SER A 187 4.25 -11.03 -1.03
N ILE A 188 3.79 -11.54 -2.17
CA ILE A 188 4.21 -12.86 -2.65
C ILE A 188 5.34 -12.82 -3.70
N ASP A 189 5.85 -11.64 -4.02
CA ASP A 189 6.91 -11.46 -5.03
C ASP A 189 7.77 -10.23 -4.71
N ARG A 190 8.84 -10.05 -5.48
CA ARG A 190 9.75 -8.90 -5.40
C ARG A 190 9.07 -7.61 -5.84
N SER A 191 9.56 -6.48 -5.34
CA SER A 191 9.08 -5.14 -5.64
C SER A 191 8.91 -4.85 -7.13
N ALA A 192 9.74 -5.42 -7.99
CA ALA A 192 9.65 -5.22 -9.44
C ALA A 192 8.36 -5.78 -10.07
N HIS A 193 7.72 -6.77 -9.44
CA HIS A 193 6.54 -7.48 -9.96
C HIS A 193 5.26 -7.18 -9.18
N LEU A 194 5.33 -6.33 -8.16
CA LEU A 194 4.17 -5.95 -7.37
C LEU A 194 3.51 -4.70 -7.95
N CYS A 195 2.23 -4.53 -7.66
CA CYS A 195 1.51 -3.30 -7.96
C CYS A 195 0.78 -2.84 -6.71
N SER A 196 0.60 -1.53 -6.59
CA SER A 196 -0.28 -0.92 -5.62
C SER A 196 -0.25 -1.44 -4.19
N CYS A 197 0.95 -1.66 -3.66
CA CYS A 197 1.16 -1.94 -2.23
C CYS A 197 0.43 -0.96 -1.28
N CYS A 198 0.04 0.23 -1.77
CA CYS A 198 -0.80 1.19 -1.05
C CYS A 198 -2.11 0.59 -0.53
N VAL A 199 -2.77 -0.31 -1.27
CA VAL A 199 -4.07 -0.84 -0.84
C VAL A 199 -3.90 -1.75 0.38
N GLU A 200 -2.80 -2.49 0.47
CA GLU A 200 -2.46 -3.31 1.63
C GLU A 200 -1.89 -2.48 2.78
N LEU A 201 -0.99 -1.55 2.47
CA LEU A 201 -0.34 -0.67 3.45
C LEU A 201 -1.36 0.20 4.19
N PHE A 202 -2.39 0.67 3.48
CA PHE A 202 -3.37 1.61 4.01
C PHE A 202 -4.68 0.96 4.42
N GLN A 203 -4.67 -0.35 4.66
CA GLN A 203 -5.83 -1.09 5.18
C GLN A 203 -7.09 -1.01 4.28
N VAL A 204 -6.90 -0.84 2.97
CA VAL A 204 -7.98 -0.99 1.98
C VAL A 204 -8.21 -2.48 1.71
N LEU A 205 -7.13 -3.26 1.61
CA LEU A 205 -7.14 -4.72 1.57
C LEU A 205 -6.45 -5.32 2.78
N GLY A 206 -6.96 -6.45 3.27
CA GLY A 206 -6.41 -7.18 4.40
C GLY A 206 -6.60 -6.50 5.76
N SER A 207 -7.58 -5.62 5.92
CA SER A 207 -7.88 -4.94 7.19
C SER A 207 -8.33 -5.88 8.31
N GLN A 208 -8.81 -7.08 7.95
CA GLN A 208 -9.14 -8.15 8.88
C GLN A 208 -7.92 -8.76 9.60
N PHE A 209 -6.71 -8.58 9.05
CA PHE A 209 -5.50 -9.14 9.65
C PHE A 209 -4.87 -8.16 10.64
N LYS A 210 -4.54 -8.66 11.84
CA LYS A 210 -3.86 -7.89 12.89
C LYS A 210 -2.50 -7.39 12.41
N LYS A 211 -1.77 -8.21 11.65
CA LYS A 211 -0.46 -7.88 11.09
C LYS A 211 -0.37 -8.33 9.64
N LYS A 212 0.37 -7.56 8.83
CA LYS A 212 0.67 -7.88 7.43
C LYS A 212 2.09 -7.45 7.08
N LEU A 213 2.73 -8.18 6.19
CA LEU A 213 4.06 -7.86 5.69
C LEU A 213 3.98 -7.47 4.21
N VAL A 214 4.16 -6.18 3.92
CA VAL A 214 3.95 -5.65 2.57
C VAL A 214 5.27 -5.20 1.96
N ALA A 215 5.63 -5.75 0.79
CA ALA A 215 6.74 -5.24 0.01
C ALA A 215 6.29 -4.03 -0.84
N PRO A 216 7.17 -3.03 -1.04
CA PRO A 216 6.82 -1.85 -1.83
C PRO A 216 6.69 -2.22 -3.31
N CYS A 217 5.70 -1.67 -4.01
CA CYS A 217 5.60 -1.76 -5.46
C CYS A 217 6.57 -0.77 -6.16
N PRO A 218 6.75 -0.84 -7.50
CA PRO A 218 7.65 0.03 -8.21
C PRO A 218 7.32 1.51 -8.03
N GLY A 219 6.02 1.86 -7.98
CA GLY A 219 5.58 3.22 -7.71
C GLY A 219 6.04 3.72 -6.33
N ALA A 220 5.93 2.89 -5.28
CA ALA A 220 6.37 3.28 -3.94
C ALA A 220 7.90 3.37 -3.82
N VAL A 221 8.64 2.53 -4.56
CA VAL A 221 10.11 2.65 -4.67
C VAL A 221 10.50 3.95 -5.39
N ILE A 222 9.85 4.27 -6.51
CA ILE A 222 10.20 5.43 -7.35
C ILE A 222 9.77 6.75 -6.72
N PHE A 223 8.53 6.85 -6.22
CA PHE A 223 7.92 8.11 -5.81
C PHE A 223 7.98 8.38 -4.31
N ALA A 224 8.10 7.33 -3.49
CA ALA A 224 8.22 7.46 -2.04
C ALA A 224 9.61 7.05 -1.51
N ARG A 225 10.52 6.65 -2.41
CA ARG A 225 11.90 6.24 -2.10
C ARG A 225 11.97 5.13 -1.05
N LEU A 226 10.97 4.25 -1.05
CA LEU A 226 11.03 3.02 -0.26
C LEU A 226 12.13 2.12 -0.83
N LYS A 227 12.80 1.38 0.04
CA LYS A 227 13.83 0.44 -0.40
C LYS A 227 13.16 -0.73 -1.13
N PRO A 228 13.58 -1.09 -2.35
CA PRO A 228 13.05 -2.27 -3.03
C PRO A 228 13.28 -3.53 -2.18
N ASP A 229 12.35 -4.47 -2.23
CA ASP A 229 12.37 -5.78 -1.56
C ASP A 229 12.48 -5.72 -0.02
N ARG A 230 12.40 -4.53 0.57
CA ARG A 230 12.38 -4.33 2.02
C ARG A 230 10.94 -4.26 2.51
N TYR A 231 10.51 -5.33 3.18
CA TYR A 231 9.16 -5.44 3.72
C TYR A 231 8.87 -4.40 4.79
N LEU A 232 7.63 -3.94 4.79
CA LEU A 232 7.04 -3.11 5.82
C LEU A 232 6.07 -3.96 6.64
N LEU A 233 6.19 -3.91 7.95
CA LEU A 233 5.19 -4.48 8.86
C LEU A 233 4.08 -3.45 9.04
N VAL A 234 2.85 -3.86 8.76
CA VAL A 234 1.63 -3.11 9.04
C VAL A 234 0.96 -3.77 10.23
N GLU A 235 0.80 -3.04 11.33
CA GLU A 235 0.08 -3.49 12.52
C GLU A 235 -1.20 -2.68 12.64
N SER A 236 -2.35 -3.36 12.58
CA SER A 236 -3.66 -2.75 12.76
C SER A 236 -3.77 -2.20 14.19
N ALA A 237 -4.41 -1.03 14.33
CA ALA A 237 -4.55 -0.34 15.61
C ALA A 237 -5.58 -1.00 16.54
#